data_AF-A0A1Q7W9N5-F1
#
_entry.id   AF-A0A1Q7W9N5-F1
#
_cell.length_a   1.000
_cell.length_b   1.000
_cell.length_c   1.000
_cell.angle_alpha   90.00
_cell.angle_beta   90.00
_cell.angle_gamma   90.00
#
_symmetry.space_group_name_H-M   'P 1'
#
loop_
_entity.id
_entity.type
_entity.pdbx_description
1 polymer ?
#
loop_
_entity_poly.entity_id
_entity_poly.type
_entity_poly.pdbx_seq_one_letter_code
_entity_poly.pdbx_strand_id
1 'polypeptide(L)'
;MIVGMQVLVDADNLDVPRLRLLVAALAAASSADVVVAGAPSALEAIDWPPQAQVLPAAGWQGADLLLARAYRAEDQPLLLATGDGDFAHLARRHPGPVLLVSGRSNRSNTLTAPHITPTDPAQDGGAQLRAWITREWRCES
;
A
#
# COMPACT_ATOMS: atom_id res chain seq x y z
N MET A 1 21.40 7.41 5.26
CA MET A 1 20.96 6.55 4.15
C MET A 1 19.48 6.85 3.94
N ILE A 2 19.04 7.12 2.70
CA ILE A 2 17.60 7.26 2.43
C ILE A 2 17.01 5.85 2.54
N VAL A 3 15.97 5.71 3.35
CA VAL A 3 15.30 4.44 3.58
C VAL A 3 14.27 4.23 2.46
N GLY A 4 14.35 3.09 1.75
CA GLY A 4 13.36 2.74 0.73
C GLY A 4 12.03 2.37 1.37
N MET A 5 10.91 2.81 0.79
CA MET A 5 9.56 2.44 1.23
C MET A 5 9.11 1.17 0.52
N GLN A 6 8.57 0.20 1.25
CA GLN A 6 7.90 -0.94 0.66
C GLN A 6 6.43 -0.60 0.39
N VAL A 7 5.93 -0.94 -0.79
CA VAL A 7 4.54 -0.67 -1.19
C VAL A 7 3.90 -1.95 -1.68
N LEU A 8 2.83 -2.38 -1.01
CA LEU A 8 2.04 -3.56 -1.36
C LEU A 8 0.63 -3.12 -1.73
N VAL A 9 0.19 -3.43 -2.95
CA VAL A 9 -1.11 -3.02 -3.48
C VAL A 9 -1.92 -4.23 -3.91
N ASP A 10 -3.09 -4.38 -3.31
CA ASP A 10 -4.15 -5.24 -3.83
C ASP A 10 -5.05 -4.42 -4.76
N ALA A 11 -4.92 -4.67 -6.06
CA ALA A 11 -5.63 -3.92 -7.09
C ALA A 11 -7.12 -4.29 -7.19
N ASP A 12 -7.53 -5.46 -6.69
CA ASP A 12 -8.93 -5.89 -6.73
C ASP A 12 -9.76 -5.24 -5.61
N ASN A 13 -9.07 -4.75 -4.58
CA ASN A 13 -9.66 -4.26 -3.35
C ASN A 13 -9.93 -2.76 -3.30
N LEU A 14 -9.43 -2.01 -4.30
CA LEU A 14 -9.59 -0.57 -4.39
C LEU A 14 -10.21 -0.21 -5.73
N ASP A 15 -11.10 0.80 -5.73
CA ASP A 15 -11.64 1.30 -6.98
C ASP A 15 -10.60 2.10 -7.78
N VAL A 16 -10.80 2.14 -9.10
CA VAL A 16 -9.91 2.82 -10.05
C VAL A 16 -9.59 4.26 -9.65
N PRO A 17 -10.54 5.10 -9.18
CA PRO A 17 -10.22 6.45 -8.72
C PRO A 17 -9.21 6.50 -7.56
N ARG A 18 -9.31 5.61 -6.56
CA ARG A 18 -8.33 5.54 -5.46
C ARG A 18 -6.98 5.07 -5.95
N LEU A 19 -6.95 4.05 -6.81
CA LEU A 19 -5.70 3.54 -7.38
C LEU A 19 -4.98 4.63 -8.19
N ARG A 20 -5.71 5.45 -8.95
CA ARG A 20 -5.13 6.60 -9.67
C ARG A 20 -4.50 7.64 -8.74
N LEU A 21 -5.16 7.94 -7.61
CA LEU A 21 -4.61 8.86 -6.61
C LEU A 21 -3.36 8.28 -5.93
N LEU A 22 -3.35 6.97 -5.67
CA LEU A 22 -2.19 6.25 -5.14
C LEU A 22 -1.01 6.32 -6.11
N VAL A 23 -1.21 5.95 -7.37
CA VAL A 23 -0.17 5.98 -8.40
C VAL A 23 0.39 7.39 -8.59
N ALA A 24 -0.47 8.41 -8.65
CA ALA A 24 -0.03 9.80 -8.76
C ALA A 24 0.85 10.24 -7.57
N ALA A 25 0.57 9.74 -6.35
CA ALA A 25 1.40 10.02 -5.19
C ALA A 25 2.73 9.24 -5.22
N LEU A 26 2.70 7.97 -5.66
CA LEU A 26 3.90 7.13 -5.80
C LEU A 26 4.86 7.66 -6.87
N ALA A 27 4.34 8.24 -7.95
CA ALA A 27 5.15 8.88 -8.99
C ALA A 27 5.99 10.07 -8.46
N ALA A 28 5.57 10.67 -7.35
CA ALA A 28 6.31 11.75 -6.68
C ALA A 28 7.31 11.23 -5.62
N ALA A 29 7.34 9.91 -5.35
CA ALA A 29 8.25 9.31 -4.38
C ALA A 29 9.66 9.15 -4.96
N SER A 30 10.68 9.41 -4.15
CA SER A 30 12.09 9.28 -4.55
C SER A 30 12.62 7.84 -4.48
N SER A 31 12.01 6.97 -3.68
CA SER A 31 12.39 5.55 -3.55
C SER A 31 11.22 4.74 -2.99
N ALA A 32 10.70 3.81 -3.81
CA ALA A 32 9.65 2.89 -3.40
C ALA A 32 9.78 1.55 -4.15
N ASP A 33 9.78 0.45 -3.41
CA ASP A 33 9.69 -0.90 -3.95
C ASP A 33 8.21 -1.28 -4.04
N VAL A 34 7.65 -1.15 -5.24
CA VAL A 34 6.21 -1.32 -5.48
C VAL A 34 5.89 -2.71 -5.99
N VAL A 35 5.06 -3.45 -5.26
CA VAL A 35 4.48 -4.71 -5.69
C VAL A 35 2.97 -4.59 -5.72
N VAL A 36 2.39 -4.96 -6.86
CA VAL A 36 0.95 -4.90 -7.11
C VAL A 36 0.47 -6.28 -7.48
N ALA A 37 -0.60 -6.77 -6.86
CA ALA A 37 -1.25 -8.01 -7.25
C ALA A 37 -2.75 -7.80 -7.45
N GLY A 38 -3.34 -8.55 -8.38
CA GLY A 38 -4.78 -8.52 -8.64
C GLY A 38 -5.15 -9.19 -9.96
N ALA A 39 -6.44 -9.19 -10.29
CA ALA A 39 -6.95 -9.72 -11.55
C ALA A 39 -6.41 -8.92 -12.75
N PRO A 40 -6.13 -9.56 -13.90
CA PRO A 40 -5.60 -8.88 -15.08
C PRO A 40 -6.38 -7.62 -15.48
N SER A 41 -7.71 -7.66 -15.44
CA SER A 41 -8.56 -6.50 -15.78
C SER A 41 -8.41 -5.33 -14.81
N ALA A 42 -8.14 -5.58 -13.52
CA ALA A 42 -7.91 -4.52 -12.54
C ALA A 42 -6.52 -3.91 -12.73
N LEU A 43 -5.51 -4.74 -13.01
CA LEU A 43 -4.14 -4.31 -13.29
C LEU A 43 -4.05 -3.47 -14.56
N GLU A 44 -4.74 -3.86 -15.63
CA GLU A 44 -4.77 -3.15 -16.92
C GLU A 44 -5.53 -1.81 -16.87
N ALA A 45 -6.38 -1.59 -15.87
CA ALA A 45 -7.14 -0.35 -15.73
C ALA A 45 -6.31 0.85 -15.22
N ILE A 46 -5.05 0.60 -14.83
CA ILE A 46 -4.16 1.56 -14.18
C ILE A 46 -2.79 1.56 -14.86
N ASP A 47 -2.29 2.75 -15.17
CA ASP A 47 -0.91 2.94 -15.62
C ASP A 47 0.04 2.89 -14.42
N TRP A 48 0.52 1.70 -14.07
CA TRP A 48 1.44 1.53 -12.94
C TRP A 48 2.81 2.17 -13.21
N PRO A 49 3.53 2.65 -12.16
CA PRO A 49 4.88 3.15 -12.32
C PRO A 49 5.80 2.08 -12.95
N PRO A 50 6.74 2.44 -13.85
CA PRO A 50 7.58 1.47 -14.56
C PRO A 50 8.40 0.53 -13.66
N GLN A 51 8.73 0.99 -12.44
CA GLN A 51 9.44 0.23 -11.43
C GLN A 51 8.55 -0.75 -10.65
N ALA A 52 7.23 -0.72 -10.84
CA ALA A 52 6.31 -1.60 -10.13
C ALA A 52 6.40 -3.04 -10.64
N GLN A 53 6.51 -3.98 -9.72
CA GLN A 53 6.33 -5.39 -10.01
C GLN A 53 4.82 -5.70 -10.04
N VAL A 54 4.28 -5.85 -11.24
CA VAL A 54 2.87 -6.16 -11.49
C VAL A 54 2.69 -7.68 -11.57
N LEU A 55 1.93 -8.25 -10.64
CA LEU A 55 1.76 -9.68 -10.47
C LEU A 55 0.30 -10.08 -10.74
N PRO A 56 -0.03 -10.63 -11.92
CA PRO A 56 -1.36 -11.11 -12.19
C PRO A 56 -1.71 -12.26 -11.24
N ALA A 57 -2.86 -12.14 -10.60
CA ALA A 57 -3.41 -13.13 -9.70
C ALA A 57 -4.71 -13.71 -10.29
N ALA A 58 -4.98 -14.97 -9.97
CA ALA A 58 -6.24 -15.62 -10.30
C ALA A 58 -6.82 -16.29 -9.05
N GLY A 59 -8.15 -16.29 -8.96
CA GLY A 59 -8.86 -16.82 -7.81
C GLY A 59 -8.88 -15.87 -6.62
N TRP A 60 -9.73 -16.18 -5.64
CA TRP A 60 -10.12 -15.28 -4.57
C TRP A 60 -9.02 -14.96 -3.53
N GLN A 61 -7.93 -15.74 -3.45
CA GLN A 61 -6.78 -15.49 -2.54
C GLN A 61 -5.46 -15.28 -3.28
N GLY A 62 -5.50 -15.20 -4.62
CA GLY A 62 -4.29 -15.17 -5.42
C GLY A 62 -3.43 -13.94 -5.09
N ALA A 63 -4.07 -12.77 -4.98
CA ALA A 63 -3.41 -11.52 -4.65
C ALA A 63 -2.81 -11.57 -3.24
N ASP A 64 -3.57 -12.04 -2.26
CA ASP A 64 -3.14 -12.14 -0.86
C ASP A 64 -1.86 -12.94 -0.70
N LEU A 65 -1.81 -14.12 -1.33
CA LEU A 65 -0.65 -15.00 -1.27
C LEU A 65 0.59 -14.37 -1.94
N LEU A 66 0.41 -13.63 -3.03
CA LEU A 66 1.50 -12.95 -3.72
C LEU A 66 2.03 -11.78 -2.89
N LEU A 67 1.15 -10.96 -2.33
CA LEU A 67 1.52 -9.82 -1.49
C LEU A 67 2.15 -10.27 -0.17
N ALA A 68 1.63 -11.34 0.46
CA ALA A 68 2.23 -11.92 1.65
C ALA A 68 3.63 -12.49 1.40
N ARG A 69 3.90 -13.01 0.19
CA ARG A 69 5.25 -13.47 -0.22
C ARG A 69 6.20 -12.31 -0.53
N ALA A 70 5.69 -11.22 -1.08
CA ALA A 70 6.45 -10.01 -1.36
C ALA A 70 6.80 -9.22 -0.09
N TYR A 71 6.03 -9.43 0.98
CA TYR A 71 6.20 -8.74 2.24
C TYR A 71 7.56 -9.00 2.90
N ARG A 72 8.26 -7.92 3.23
CA ARG A 72 9.48 -7.90 4.03
C ARG A 72 9.21 -7.29 5.40
N ALA A 73 9.52 -8.03 6.47
CA ALA A 73 9.35 -7.61 7.86
C ALA A 73 10.54 -6.77 8.35
N GLU A 74 10.84 -5.69 7.62
CA GLU A 74 11.93 -4.76 7.90
C GLU A 74 11.38 -3.50 8.59
N ASP A 75 12.23 -2.75 9.28
CA ASP A 75 11.89 -1.52 10.03
C ASP A 75 11.60 -0.30 9.13
N GLN A 76 11.76 -0.48 7.82
CA GLN A 76 11.43 0.50 6.80
C GLN A 76 9.92 0.79 6.73
N PRO A 77 9.50 1.96 6.23
CA PRO A 77 8.08 2.26 6.05
C PRO A 77 7.38 1.27 5.11
N LEU A 78 6.17 0.88 5.49
CA LEU A 78 5.26 0.07 4.67
C LEU A 78 4.03 0.88 4.27
N LEU A 79 3.76 0.96 2.96
CA LEU A 79 2.46 1.36 2.45
C LEU A 79 1.70 0.11 2.03
N LEU A 80 0.58 -0.14 2.69
CA LEU A 80 -0.32 -1.23 2.37
C LEU A 80 -1.63 -0.66 1.81
N ALA A 81 -1.92 -0.95 0.55
CA ALA A 81 -3.12 -0.49 -0.13
C ALA A 81 -4.06 -1.67 -0.37
N THR A 82 -5.04 -1.82 0.52
CA THR A 82 -6.01 -2.92 0.49
C THR A 82 -7.29 -2.56 1.25
N GLY A 83 -8.38 -3.19 0.85
CA GLY A 83 -9.67 -3.21 1.53
C GLY A 83 -9.84 -4.45 2.41
N ASP A 84 -8.90 -5.39 2.37
CA ASP A 84 -8.98 -6.66 3.06
C ASP A 84 -8.44 -6.58 4.50
N GLY A 85 -9.24 -7.11 5.42
CA GLY A 85 -8.91 -7.20 6.84
C GLY A 85 -7.84 -8.26 7.16
N ASP A 86 -7.58 -9.22 6.28
CA ASP A 86 -6.59 -10.29 6.55
C ASP A 86 -5.17 -9.74 6.65
N PHE A 87 -4.88 -8.65 5.93
CA PHE A 87 -3.61 -7.93 6.06
C PHE A 87 -3.46 -7.15 7.38
N ALA A 88 -4.50 -7.05 8.21
CA ALA A 88 -4.40 -6.38 9.51
C ALA A 88 -3.32 -7.00 10.40
N HIS A 89 -3.13 -8.32 10.33
CA HIS A 89 -2.08 -8.98 11.09
C HIS A 89 -0.68 -8.61 10.60
N LEU A 90 -0.50 -8.42 9.30
CA LEU A 90 0.76 -7.98 8.70
C LEU A 90 1.07 -6.54 9.11
N ALA A 91 0.11 -5.61 8.92
CA ALA A 91 0.25 -4.22 9.31
C ALA A 91 0.59 -4.05 10.81
N ARG A 92 -0.04 -4.84 11.68
CA ARG A 92 0.21 -4.77 13.13
C ARG A 92 1.58 -5.26 13.56
N ARG A 93 2.14 -6.26 12.86
CA ARG A 93 3.42 -6.89 13.21
C ARG A 93 4.60 -6.26 12.50
N HIS A 94 4.34 -5.41 11.52
CA HIS A 94 5.37 -4.68 10.83
C HIS A 94 6.16 -3.79 11.83
N PRO A 95 7.49 -3.89 11.88
CA PRO A 95 8.29 -3.18 12.88
C PRO A 95 8.45 -1.69 12.57
N GLY A 96 8.25 -1.27 11.32
CA GLY A 96 8.29 0.12 10.87
C GLY A 96 6.93 0.84 10.91
N PRO A 97 6.90 2.11 10.48
CA PRO A 97 5.65 2.87 10.30
C PRO A 97 4.83 2.31 9.13
N VAL A 98 3.51 2.24 9.29
CA VAL A 98 2.59 1.74 8.27
C VAL A 98 1.62 2.82 7.81
N LEU A 99 1.48 3.01 6.51
CA LEU A 99 0.35 3.71 5.91
C LEU A 99 -0.64 2.66 5.36
N LEU A 100 -1.88 2.70 5.85
CA LEU A 100 -2.95 1.88 5.33
C LEU A 100 -3.86 2.71 4.42
N VAL A 101 -3.82 2.40 3.12
CA VAL A 101 -4.68 3.02 2.10
C VAL A 101 -5.89 2.09 1.89
N SER A 102 -7.07 2.55 2.30
CA SER A 102 -8.29 1.74 2.21
C SER A 102 -9.52 2.60 1.87
N GLY A 103 -10.60 1.95 1.44
CA GLY A 103 -11.90 2.60 1.29
C GLY A 103 -12.66 2.73 2.62
N ARG A 104 -13.59 3.68 2.65
CA ARG A 104 -14.50 4.06 3.76
C ARG A 104 -15.10 2.93 4.63
N SER A 105 -15.12 1.69 4.15
CA SER A 105 -15.74 0.54 4.82
C SER A 105 -14.83 -0.21 5.81
N ASN A 106 -13.50 -0.01 5.78
CA ASN A 106 -12.58 -0.82 6.59
C ASN A 106 -11.97 -0.08 7.79
N ARG A 107 -12.78 0.73 8.50
CA ARG A 107 -12.43 1.21 9.85
C ARG A 107 -12.68 0.13 10.90
N SER A 108 -12.20 -1.09 10.64
CA SER A 108 -12.18 -2.11 11.67
C SER A 108 -11.20 -1.65 12.75
N ASN A 109 -11.62 -1.70 14.02
CA ASN A 109 -10.75 -1.45 15.19
C ASN A 109 -9.52 -2.40 15.21
N THR A 110 -9.50 -3.43 14.37
CA THR A 110 -8.34 -4.31 14.19
C THR A 110 -7.13 -3.59 13.55
N LEU A 111 -7.34 -2.48 12.85
CA LEU A 111 -6.31 -1.72 12.14
C LEU A 111 -5.85 -0.45 12.90
N THR A 112 -6.32 -0.25 14.13
CA THR A 112 -5.87 0.85 14.98
C THR A 112 -4.66 0.42 15.81
N ALA A 113 -3.46 0.87 15.43
CA ALA A 113 -2.24 0.75 16.23
C ALA A 113 -1.42 2.06 16.11
N PRO A 114 -0.58 2.42 17.10
CA PRO A 114 0.11 3.72 17.14
C PRO A 114 1.00 3.99 15.92
N HIS A 115 1.56 2.94 15.31
CA HIS A 115 2.43 3.03 14.14
C HIS A 115 1.67 2.92 12.81
N ILE A 116 0.35 2.69 12.83
CA ILE A 116 -0.50 2.58 11.64
C ILE A 116 -1.25 3.89 11.42
N THR A 117 -1.03 4.51 10.26
CA THR A 117 -1.76 5.69 9.79
C THR A 117 -2.77 5.26 8.71
N PRO A 118 -4.09 5.27 8.98
CA PRO A 118 -5.08 5.04 7.93
C PRO A 118 -5.28 6.30 7.07
N THR A 119 -5.59 6.12 5.79
CA THR A 119 -6.03 7.17 4.87
C THR A 119 -6.99 6.61 3.82
N ASP A 120 -7.98 7.42 3.41
CA ASP A 120 -8.79 7.17 2.22
C ASP A 120 -8.52 8.31 1.23
N PRO A 121 -7.69 8.10 0.19
CA PRO A 121 -7.31 9.16 -0.74
C PRO A 121 -8.50 9.86 -1.41
N ALA A 122 -9.61 9.15 -1.59
CA ALA A 122 -10.82 9.71 -2.19
C ALA A 122 -11.57 10.66 -1.23
N GLN A 123 -11.42 10.49 0.08
CA GLN A 123 -11.99 11.40 1.09
C GLN A 123 -11.00 12.52 1.46
N ASP A 124 -9.72 12.19 1.57
CA ASP A 124 -8.68 13.10 2.08
C ASP A 124 -8.04 13.96 0.98
N GLY A 125 -8.53 13.85 -0.26
CA GLY A 125 -7.98 14.55 -1.45
C GLY A 125 -6.54 14.13 -1.79
N GLY A 126 -6.10 12.99 -1.28
CA GLY A 126 -4.74 12.47 -1.40
C GLY A 126 -3.65 13.33 -0.74
N ALA A 127 -3.99 14.37 0.03
CA ALA A 127 -3.00 15.26 0.64
C ALA A 127 -2.20 14.53 1.74
N GLN A 128 -2.89 13.80 2.62
CA GLN A 128 -2.26 12.97 3.65
C GLN A 128 -1.39 11.88 3.04
N LEU A 129 -1.91 11.18 2.02
CA LEU A 129 -1.17 10.19 1.25
C LEU A 129 0.13 10.76 0.69
N ARG A 130 0.07 11.90 -0.02
CA ARG A 130 1.26 12.56 -0.58
C ARG A 130 2.24 12.96 0.52
N ALA A 131 1.77 13.62 1.57
CA ALA A 131 2.61 14.07 2.67
C ALA A 131 3.34 12.91 3.37
N TRP A 132 2.69 11.76 3.52
CA TRP A 132 3.28 10.57 4.11
C TRP A 132 4.34 9.94 3.20
N ILE A 133 4.04 9.81 1.90
CA ILE A 133 4.97 9.24 0.91
C ILE A 133 6.22 10.12 0.74
N THR A 134 6.05 11.44 0.67
CA THR A 134 7.16 12.38 0.45
C THR A 134 7.95 12.69 1.72
N ARG A 135 7.58 12.10 2.86
CA ARG A 135 8.29 12.30 4.11
C ARG A 135 9.69 11.71 3.99
N GLU A 136 10.69 12.42 4.51
CA GLU A 136 12.01 11.83 4.70
C GLU A 136 11.96 10.81 5.84
N TRP A 137 12.09 9.53 5.49
CA TRP A 137 12.24 8.46 6.44
C TRP A 137 13.72 8.30 6.79
N ARG A 138 14.03 8.47 8.08
CA ARG A 138 15.39 8.31 8.62
C ARG A 138 15.38 7.11 9.56
N CYS A 139 16.38 6.23 9.45
CA CYS A 139 16.63 5.24 10.51
C CYS A 139 17.04 6.01 11.78
N GLU A 140 16.31 5.79 12.87
CA GLU A 140 16.86 6.07 14.19
C GLU A 140 17.81 4.93 14.53
N SER A 141 19.10 5.26 14.70
CA SER A 141 20.19 4.33 15.02
C SER A 141 20.20 3.94 16.49
#